data_AF-A0A537S8A6-F1
#
_entry.id   AF-A0A537S8A6-F1
#
_cell.length_a   1.000
_cell.length_b   1.000
_cell.length_c   1.000
_cell.angle_alpha   90.00
_cell.angle_beta   90.00
_cell.angle_gamma   90.00
#
_symmetry.space_group_name_H-M   'P 1'
#
loop_
_entity.id
_entity.type
_entity.pdbx_description
1 polymer ?
#
loop_
_entity_poly.entity_id
_entity_poly.type
_entity_poly.pdbx_seq_one_letter_code
_entity_poly.pdbx_strand_id
1 'polypeptide(L)'
;MAQQAIVLSPDHLSAIGRLVVAVSKIDSLLTDLLAGFMRCSIMAAIITVHHQQLASKVSSLLALMKLGLGKPDGEFKKIFDLMNDAKRIADERNTIVHCLWTVGDDGELVACRFTARGEFKRSRKPYSAAKIAALSREADELVVNLARLRDHFPATPLQSPQD
;
A
#
# COMPACT_ATOMS: atom_id res chain seq x y z
N MET A 1 6.49 13.23 34.63
CA MET A 1 5.13 12.66 34.53
C MET A 1 5.25 11.32 33.81
N ALA A 2 4.74 10.24 34.40
CA ALA A 2 4.72 8.95 33.71
C ALA A 2 3.84 9.06 32.47
N GLN A 3 4.39 8.74 31.30
CA GLN A 3 3.65 8.74 30.05
C GLN A 3 2.67 7.56 30.11
N GLN A 4 1.40 7.83 30.43
CA GLN A 4 0.36 6.79 30.37
C GLN A 4 0.35 6.21 28.96
N ALA A 5 0.30 4.88 28.86
CA ALA A 5 0.17 4.19 27.58
C ALA A 5 -1.09 4.71 26.89
N ILE A 6 -0.94 5.28 25.70
CA ILE A 6 -2.09 5.75 24.93
C ILE A 6 -2.83 4.54 24.41
N VAL A 7 -4.06 4.37 24.89
CA VAL A 7 -4.96 3.33 24.44
C VAL A 7 -5.83 3.91 23.33
N LEU A 8 -5.67 3.37 22.13
CA LEU A 8 -6.53 3.71 21.00
C LEU A 8 -7.95 3.20 21.25
N SER A 9 -8.95 3.97 20.84
CA SER A 9 -10.34 3.53 20.96
C SER A 9 -10.60 2.30 20.07
N PRO A 10 -11.63 1.47 20.39
CA PRO A 10 -12.01 0.33 19.55
C PRO A 10 -12.23 0.70 18.07
N ASP A 11 -12.78 1.88 17.79
CA ASP A 11 -12.98 2.38 16.43
C ASP A 11 -11.67 2.64 15.69
N HIS A 12 -10.65 3.18 16.38
CA HIS A 12 -9.32 3.36 15.80
C HIS A 12 -8.68 2.01 15.48
N LEU A 13 -8.72 1.06 16.43
CA LEU A 13 -8.15 -0.27 16.24
C LEU A 13 -8.82 -1.00 15.06
N SER A 14 -10.15 -0.94 14.97
CA SER A 14 -10.92 -1.52 13.88
C SER A 14 -10.57 -0.88 12.53
N ALA A 15 -10.52 0.45 12.46
CA ALA A 15 -10.17 1.17 11.24
C ALA A 15 -8.73 0.88 10.79
N ILE A 16 -7.76 0.86 11.71
CA ILE A 16 -6.37 0.52 11.43
C ILE A 16 -6.27 -0.93 10.93
N GLY A 17 -6.95 -1.87 11.59
CA GLY A 17 -6.95 -3.28 11.19
C GLY A 17 -7.46 -3.48 9.76
N ARG A 18 -8.58 -2.81 9.40
CA ARG A 18 -9.11 -2.82 8.04
C ARG A 18 -8.11 -2.25 7.03
N LEU A 19 -7.51 -1.10 7.32
CA LEU A 19 -6.50 -0.49 6.46
C LEU A 19 -5.30 -1.42 6.23
N VAL A 20 -4.79 -2.07 7.29
CA VAL A 20 -3.67 -3.01 7.21
C VAL A 20 -4.02 -4.18 6.27
N VAL A 21 -5.20 -4.77 6.44
CA VAL A 21 -5.66 -5.88 5.59
C VAL A 21 -5.82 -5.43 4.13
N ALA A 22 -6.42 -4.27 3.89
CA ALA A 22 -6.58 -3.73 2.54
C ALA A 22 -5.23 -3.48 1.84
N VAL A 23 -4.25 -2.90 2.54
CA VAL A 23 -2.90 -2.69 2.01
C VAL A 23 -2.17 -4.02 1.74
N SER A 24 -2.36 -5.04 2.56
CA SER A 24 -1.82 -6.38 2.29
C SER A 24 -2.42 -7.02 1.02
N LYS A 25 -3.71 -6.78 0.75
CA LYS A 25 -4.35 -7.22 -0.51
C LYS A 25 -3.80 -6.46 -1.72
N ILE A 26 -3.63 -5.14 -1.61
CA ILE A 26 -2.96 -4.32 -2.64
C ILE A 26 -1.57 -4.88 -2.93
N ASP A 27 -0.77 -5.14 -1.90
CA ASP A 27 0.59 -5.67 -2.04
C ASP A 27 0.63 -7.03 -2.76
N SER A 28 -0.33 -7.90 -2.47
CA SER A 28 -0.48 -9.21 -3.13
C SER A 28 -0.86 -9.05 -4.60
N LEU A 29 -1.84 -8.18 -4.90
CA LEU A 29 -2.26 -7.89 -6.28
C LEU A 29 -1.14 -7.25 -7.12
N LEU A 30 -0.27 -6.44 -6.51
CA LEU A 30 0.91 -5.93 -7.21
C LEU A 30 1.89 -7.05 -7.57
N THR A 31 2.03 -8.07 -6.72
CA THR A 31 2.81 -9.27 -7.05
C THR A 31 2.17 -10.06 -8.20
N ASP A 32 0.85 -10.23 -8.21
CA ASP A 32 0.12 -10.85 -9.33
C ASP A 32 0.34 -10.08 -10.64
N LEU A 33 0.19 -8.75 -10.60
CA LEU A 33 0.39 -7.89 -11.76
C LEU A 33 1.82 -7.97 -12.28
N LEU A 34 2.83 -7.99 -11.39
CA LEU A 34 4.22 -8.20 -11.78
C LEU A 34 4.42 -9.55 -12.48
N ALA A 35 3.77 -10.61 -12.01
CA ALA A 35 3.79 -11.91 -12.69
C ALA A 35 3.25 -11.81 -14.13
N GLY A 36 2.12 -11.11 -14.30
CA GLY A 36 1.51 -10.85 -15.60
C GLY A 36 2.43 -10.07 -16.55
N PHE A 37 3.02 -8.96 -16.07
CA PHE A 37 3.94 -8.15 -16.88
C PHE A 37 5.25 -8.86 -17.20
N MET A 38 5.78 -9.66 -16.28
CA MET A 38 6.98 -10.48 -16.49
C MET A 38 6.70 -11.75 -17.31
N ARG A 39 5.42 -12.06 -17.59
CA ARG A 39 4.96 -13.29 -18.26
C ARG A 39 5.51 -14.55 -17.58
N CYS A 40 5.40 -14.59 -16.25
CA CYS A 40 5.83 -15.73 -15.45
C CYS A 40 4.70 -16.25 -14.57
N SER A 41 4.95 -17.38 -13.90
CA SER A 41 4.01 -17.91 -12.92
C SER A 41 3.97 -17.05 -11.66
N ILE A 42 2.84 -17.07 -10.96
CA ILE A 42 2.72 -16.37 -9.68
C ILE A 42 3.80 -16.80 -8.67
N MET A 43 4.19 -18.08 -8.68
CA MET A 43 5.25 -18.56 -7.80
C MET A 43 6.61 -17.93 -8.11
N ALA A 44 6.97 -17.81 -9.39
CA ALA A 44 8.20 -17.15 -9.80
C ALA A 44 8.21 -15.68 -9.36
N ALA A 45 7.08 -14.98 -9.51
CA ALA A 45 6.94 -13.61 -9.03
C ALA A 45 7.04 -13.51 -7.50
N ILE A 46 6.38 -14.39 -6.74
CA ILE A 46 6.48 -14.43 -5.28
C ILE A 46 7.93 -14.58 -4.83
N ILE A 47 8.67 -15.55 -5.37
CA ILE A 47 10.09 -15.76 -5.05
C ILE A 47 10.90 -14.49 -5.35
N THR A 48 10.62 -13.83 -6.47
CA THR A 48 11.40 -12.69 -6.97
C THR A 48 11.11 -11.40 -6.23
N VAL A 49 9.86 -11.12 -5.86
CA VAL A 49 9.44 -9.78 -5.39
C VAL A 49 8.70 -9.75 -4.06
N HIS A 50 8.31 -10.89 -3.47
CA HIS A 50 7.49 -10.87 -2.24
C HIS A 50 8.22 -10.23 -1.05
N HIS A 51 9.56 -10.36 -1.01
CA HIS A 51 10.40 -9.73 0.01
C HIS A 51 10.53 -8.19 -0.16
N GLN A 52 10.10 -7.65 -1.31
CA GLN A 52 10.21 -6.23 -1.60
C GLN A 52 9.09 -5.44 -0.92
N GLN A 53 9.40 -4.21 -0.53
CA GLN A 53 8.38 -3.27 -0.07
C GLN A 53 7.44 -2.90 -1.22
N LEU A 54 6.18 -2.59 -0.88
CA LEU A 54 5.15 -2.17 -1.84
C LEU A 54 5.63 -1.06 -2.79
N ALA A 55 6.33 -0.05 -2.26
CA ALA A 55 6.86 1.05 -3.08
C ALA A 55 7.88 0.58 -4.14
N SER A 56 8.67 -0.45 -3.83
CA SER A 56 9.60 -1.07 -4.79
C SER A 56 8.84 -1.86 -5.85
N LYS A 57 7.80 -2.62 -5.47
CA LYS A 57 6.94 -3.34 -6.43
C LYS A 57 6.25 -2.38 -7.40
N VAL A 58 5.69 -1.29 -6.89
CA VAL A 58 5.11 -0.21 -7.70
C VAL A 58 6.14 0.34 -8.70
N SER A 59 7.36 0.64 -8.23
CA SER A 59 8.43 1.16 -9.09
C SER A 59 8.82 0.18 -10.20
N SER A 60 8.95 -1.11 -9.87
CA SER A 60 9.21 -2.17 -10.85
C SER A 60 8.08 -2.30 -11.86
N LEU A 61 6.82 -2.24 -11.42
CA LEU A 61 5.68 -2.33 -12.32
C LEU A 61 5.67 -1.15 -13.31
N LEU A 62 5.82 0.07 -12.81
CA LEU A 62 5.89 1.27 -13.65
C LEU A 62 7.06 1.21 -14.65
N ALA A 63 8.20 0.66 -14.26
CA ALA A 63 9.34 0.46 -15.16
C ALA A 63 9.01 -0.56 -16.27
N LEU A 64 8.47 -1.72 -15.92
CA LEU A 64 8.06 -2.75 -16.89
C LEU A 64 6.99 -2.22 -17.86
N MET A 65 6.03 -1.47 -17.35
CA MET A 65 5.01 -0.84 -18.16
C MET A 65 5.58 0.19 -19.13
N LYS A 66 6.51 1.03 -18.68
CA LYS A 66 7.19 1.99 -19.56
C LYS A 66 7.99 1.31 -20.67
N LEU A 67 8.59 0.14 -20.37
CA LEU A 67 9.28 -0.67 -21.37
C LEU A 67 8.33 -1.32 -22.39
N GLY A 68 7.16 -1.80 -21.93
CA GLY A 68 6.20 -2.51 -22.80
C GLY A 68 5.20 -1.63 -23.55
N LEU A 69 4.76 -0.51 -22.95
CA LEU A 69 3.68 0.34 -23.44
C LEU A 69 4.14 1.75 -23.85
N GLY A 70 5.35 2.18 -23.47
CA GLY A 70 5.88 3.49 -23.85
C GLY A 70 5.47 4.65 -22.92
N LYS A 71 4.89 5.73 -23.45
CA LYS A 71 4.57 6.96 -22.69
C LYS A 71 3.22 6.85 -21.97
N PRO A 72 3.04 7.46 -20.78
CA PRO A 72 1.80 7.39 -20.00
C PRO A 72 0.68 8.25 -20.60
N ASP A 73 0.11 7.77 -21.70
CA ASP A 73 -1.13 8.26 -22.29
C ASP A 73 -2.24 7.18 -22.21
N GLY A 74 -3.49 7.57 -22.50
CA GLY A 74 -4.63 6.66 -22.58
C GLY A 74 -4.78 5.71 -21.38
N GLU A 75 -4.68 4.40 -21.65
CA GLU A 75 -4.79 3.35 -20.63
C GLU A 75 -3.57 3.28 -19.71
N PHE A 76 -2.36 3.57 -20.20
CA PHE A 76 -1.17 3.57 -19.34
C PHE A 76 -1.28 4.65 -18.26
N LYS A 77 -1.86 5.81 -18.57
CA LYS A 77 -2.13 6.84 -17.56
C LYS A 77 -3.04 6.34 -16.43
N LYS A 78 -4.12 5.62 -16.76
CA LYS A 78 -5.05 5.08 -15.74
C LYS A 78 -4.33 4.14 -14.79
N ILE A 79 -3.48 3.25 -15.31
CA ILE A 79 -2.72 2.30 -14.49
C ILE A 79 -1.65 3.02 -13.68
N PHE A 80 -0.98 4.01 -14.28
CA PHE A 80 -0.02 4.87 -13.59
C PHE A 80 -0.65 5.58 -12.39
N ASP A 81 -1.87 6.09 -12.53
CA ASP A 81 -2.61 6.72 -11.44
C ASP A 81 -2.94 5.71 -10.33
N LEU A 82 -3.42 4.50 -10.68
CA LEU A 82 -3.64 3.42 -9.70
C LEU A 82 -2.37 3.04 -8.92
N MET A 83 -1.22 3.04 -9.59
CA MET A 83 0.08 2.76 -8.95
C MET A 83 0.49 3.85 -7.96
N ASN A 84 0.25 5.12 -8.29
CA ASN A 84 0.52 6.23 -7.39
C ASN A 84 -0.42 6.21 -6.18
N ASP A 85 -1.68 5.85 -6.38
CA ASP A 85 -2.63 5.65 -5.28
C ASP A 85 -2.20 4.52 -4.35
N ALA A 86 -1.75 3.38 -4.89
CA ALA A 86 -1.22 2.28 -4.09
C ALA A 86 -0.06 2.74 -3.20
N LYS A 87 0.87 3.51 -3.76
CA LYS A 87 2.02 4.07 -3.01
C LYS A 87 1.56 5.04 -1.93
N ARG A 88 0.68 6.00 -2.27
CA ARG A 88 0.16 6.99 -1.32
C ARG A 88 -0.54 6.32 -0.14
N ILE A 89 -1.44 5.37 -0.40
CA ILE A 89 -2.18 4.67 0.64
C ILE A 89 -1.23 3.85 1.53
N ALA A 90 -0.23 3.18 0.95
CA ALA A 90 0.76 2.45 1.72
C ALA A 90 1.61 3.36 2.62
N ASP A 91 2.01 4.54 2.13
CA ASP A 91 2.77 5.53 2.89
C ASP A 91 1.95 6.13 4.04
N GLU A 92 0.67 6.41 3.81
CA GLU A 92 -0.27 6.86 4.85
C GLU A 92 -0.50 5.75 5.89
N ARG A 93 -0.70 4.48 5.47
CA ARG A 93 -0.78 3.33 6.38
C ARG A 93 0.47 3.21 7.23
N ASN A 94 1.65 3.27 6.63
CA ASN A 94 2.92 3.19 7.36
C ASN A 94 3.04 4.33 8.39
N THR A 95 2.57 5.53 8.03
CA THR A 95 2.51 6.66 8.96
C THR A 95 1.58 6.37 10.14
N ILE A 96 0.38 5.83 9.90
CA ILE A 96 -0.62 5.53 10.94
C ILE A 96 -0.18 4.38 11.86
N VAL A 97 0.43 3.34 11.29
CA VAL A 97 0.81 2.12 12.03
C VAL A 97 2.12 2.29 12.80
N HIS A 98 3.07 3.06 12.28
CA HIS A 98 4.40 3.20 12.88
C HIS A 98 4.63 4.56 13.56
N CYS A 99 3.62 5.43 13.66
CA CYS A 99 3.75 6.67 14.43
C CYS A 99 3.77 6.43 15.93
N LEU A 100 4.32 7.40 16.65
CA LEU A 100 4.02 7.56 18.06
C LEU A 100 2.65 8.24 18.18
N TRP A 101 1.65 7.51 18.67
CA TRP A 101 0.37 8.10 19.04
C TRP A 101 0.56 8.98 20.26
N THR A 102 0.00 10.19 20.22
CA THR A 102 0.00 11.16 21.32
C THR A 102 -1.39 11.80 21.46
N VAL A 103 -1.65 12.41 22.60
CA VAL A 103 -2.83 13.27 22.78
C VAL A 103 -2.39 14.71 22.52
N GLY A 104 -3.09 15.40 21.63
CA GLY A 104 -2.89 16.81 21.32
C GLY A 104 -3.32 17.72 22.46
N ASP A 105 -3.06 19.02 22.31
CA ASP A 105 -3.36 20.02 23.34
C ASP A 105 -4.88 20.20 23.55
N ASP A 106 -5.68 19.78 22.56
CA ASP A 106 -7.15 19.77 22.52
C ASP A 106 -7.77 18.40 22.93
N GLY A 107 -6.94 17.43 23.30
CA GLY A 107 -7.40 16.07 23.62
C GLY A 107 -7.54 15.15 22.41
N GLU A 108 -7.24 15.59 21.19
CA GLU A 108 -7.33 14.74 20.00
C GLU A 108 -6.19 13.73 19.90
N LEU A 109 -6.44 12.57 19.30
CA LEU A 109 -5.39 11.61 18.99
C LEU A 109 -4.58 12.05 17.76
N VAL A 110 -3.28 12.21 17.97
CA VAL A 110 -2.34 12.73 16.99
C VAL A 110 -1.26 11.71 16.70
N ALA A 111 -1.04 11.42 15.42
CA ALA A 111 0.12 10.67 14.96
C ALA A 111 1.34 11.57 14.92
N CYS A 112 2.35 11.28 15.73
CA CYS A 112 3.66 11.91 15.66
C CYS A 112 4.60 11.08 14.80
N ARG A 113 5.06 11.65 13.69
CA ARG A 113 6.11 11.06 12.86
C ARG A 113 7.43 11.76 13.14
N PHE A 114 8.47 10.96 13.29
CA PHE A 114 9.84 11.42 13.46
C PHE A 114 10.64 11.11 12.20
N THR A 115 11.39 12.10 11.72
CA THR A 115 12.35 11.94 10.62
C THR A 115 13.73 12.34 11.13
N ALA A 116 14.73 11.49 10.91
CA ALA A 116 16.11 11.71 11.36
C ALA A 116 17.10 11.62 10.19
N ARG A 117 16.80 12.29 9.07
CA ARG A 117 17.70 12.37 7.90
C ARG A 117 18.33 13.75 7.86
N GLY A 118 19.56 13.87 8.38
CA GLY A 118 20.33 15.13 8.46
C GLY A 118 19.86 16.09 9.56
N GLU A 119 18.57 16.10 9.87
CA GLU A 119 17.96 16.90 10.94
C GLU A 119 16.81 16.11 11.58
N PHE A 120 16.65 16.24 12.90
CA PHE A 120 15.52 15.63 13.62
C PHE A 120 14.27 16.49 13.46
N LYS A 121 13.31 16.01 12.67
CA LYS A 121 12.02 16.67 12.43
C LYS A 121 10.87 15.88 13.03
N ARG A 122 9.98 16.57 13.73
CA ARG A 122 8.73 16.02 14.25
C ARG A 122 7.55 16.63 13.48
N SER A 123 6.75 15.80 12.83
CA SER A 123 5.45 16.23 12.29
C SER A 123 4.32 15.61 13.11
N ARG A 124 3.27 16.41 13.34
CA ARG A 124 2.07 16.03 14.08
C ARG A 124 0.89 16.10 13.11
N LYS A 125 0.15 15.00 12.95
CA LYS A 125 -1.03 14.96 12.09
C LYS A 125 -2.19 14.30 12.84
N PRO A 126 -3.37 14.94 12.94
CA PRO A 126 -4.53 14.33 13.55
C PRO A 126 -5.07 13.21 12.63
N TYR A 127 -5.42 12.09 13.25
CA TYR A 127 -6.09 10.96 12.61
C TYR A 127 -7.25 10.50 13.48
N SER A 128 -8.45 10.96 13.13
CA SER A 128 -9.67 10.39 13.66
C SER A 128 -9.90 8.99 13.09
N ALA A 129 -10.59 8.13 13.84
CA ALA A 129 -11.05 6.83 13.36
C ALA A 129 -11.83 6.94 12.03
N ALA A 130 -12.66 7.97 11.88
CA ALA A 130 -13.42 8.24 10.66
C ALA A 130 -12.51 8.49 9.44
N LYS A 131 -11.39 9.21 9.61
CA LYS A 131 -10.41 9.46 8.55
C LYS A 131 -9.67 8.19 8.14
N ILE A 132 -9.29 7.36 9.12
CA ILE A 132 -8.65 6.06 8.84
C ILE A 132 -9.65 5.12 8.14
N ALA A 133 -10.92 5.13 8.55
CA ALA A 133 -11.97 4.35 7.91
C ALA A 133 -12.24 4.81 6.47
N ALA A 134 -12.19 6.12 6.19
CA ALA A 134 -12.29 6.64 4.82
C ALA A 134 -11.11 6.18 3.94
N LEU A 135 -9.88 6.25 4.46
CA LEU A 135 -8.70 5.73 3.77
C LEU A 135 -8.78 4.20 3.55
N SER A 136 -9.38 3.47 4.49
CA SER A 136 -9.61 2.02 4.33
C SER A 136 -10.58 1.72 3.19
N ARG A 137 -11.67 2.50 3.05
CA ARG A 137 -12.61 2.35 1.92
C ARG A 137 -11.95 2.66 0.58
N GLU A 138 -11.14 3.72 0.53
CA GLU A 138 -10.35 4.06 -0.64
C GLU A 138 -9.38 2.92 -1.02
N ALA A 139 -8.75 2.29 -0.03
CA ALA A 139 -7.88 1.13 -0.23
C ALA A 139 -8.67 -0.08 -0.77
N ASP A 140 -9.88 -0.34 -0.26
CA ASP A 140 -10.75 -1.42 -0.76
C ASP A 140 -11.21 -1.16 -2.21
N GLU A 141 -11.52 0.09 -2.58
CA GLU A 141 -11.82 0.46 -3.97
C GLU A 141 -10.62 0.24 -4.89
N LEU A 142 -9.42 0.58 -4.42
CA LEU A 142 -8.19 0.32 -5.15
C LEU A 142 -7.95 -1.19 -5.34
N VAL A 143 -8.23 -2.02 -4.33
CA VAL A 143 -8.18 -3.48 -4.46
C VAL A 143 -9.06 -3.97 -5.61
N VAL A 144 -10.30 -3.47 -5.70
CA VAL A 144 -11.22 -3.83 -6.80
C VAL A 144 -10.66 -3.42 -8.16
N ASN A 145 -10.12 -2.20 -8.27
CA ASN A 145 -9.56 -1.70 -9.52
C ASN A 145 -8.30 -2.46 -9.95
N LEU A 146 -7.42 -2.80 -9.01
CA LEU A 146 -6.22 -3.60 -9.27
C LEU A 146 -6.58 -5.05 -9.66
N ALA A 147 -7.59 -5.63 -9.04
CA ALA A 147 -8.08 -6.97 -9.41
C ALA A 147 -8.61 -7.00 -10.85
N ARG A 148 -9.40 -5.99 -11.24
CA ARG A 148 -9.86 -5.85 -12.64
C ARG A 148 -8.69 -5.69 -13.60
N LEU A 149 -7.68 -4.91 -13.23
CA LEU A 149 -6.48 -4.74 -14.06
C LEU A 149 -5.72 -6.06 -14.21
N ARG A 150 -5.56 -6.82 -13.13
CA ARG A 150 -4.90 -8.14 -13.14
C ARG A 150 -5.57 -9.09 -14.12
N ASP A 151 -6.89 -9.05 -14.25
CA ASP A 151 -7.62 -9.92 -15.18
C ASP A 151 -7.28 -9.62 -16.65
N HIS A 152 -6.76 -8.42 -16.99
CA HIS A 152 -6.26 -8.08 -18.32
C HIS A 152 -4.79 -8.53 -18.54
N PHE A 153 -4.06 -8.77 -17.46
CA PHE A 153 -2.66 -9.20 -17.47
C PHE A 153 -2.48 -10.46 -16.60
N PRO A 154 -3.12 -11.59 -16.96
CA PRO A 154 -3.06 -12.79 -16.14
C PRO A 154 -1.63 -13.35 -16.10
N ALA A 155 -1.22 -13.82 -14.92
CA ALA A 155 0.02 -14.58 -14.77
C ALA A 155 -0.02 -15.84 -15.63
N THR A 156 1.15 -16.31 -16.06
CA THR A 156 1.24 -17.57 -16.78
C THR A 156 0.86 -18.71 -15.84
N PRO A 157 0.01 -19.66 -16.26
CA PRO A 157 -0.30 -20.83 -15.44
C PRO A 157 0.98 -21.55 -15.03
N LEU A 158 1.01 -22.09 -13.81
CA LEU A 158 2.03 -23.05 -13.44
C LEU A 158 1.93 -24.24 -14.39
N GLN A 159 2.95 -24.46 -15.22
CA GLN A 159 3.08 -25.72 -15.92
C GLN A 159 3.27 -26.80 -14.85
N SER A 160 2.39 -27.80 -14.86
CA SER A 160 2.62 -29.00 -14.04
C SER A 160 3.95 -29.60 -14.49
N PRO A 161 4.81 -30.09 -13.57
CA PRO A 161 5.96 -30.87 -13.97
C PRO A 161 5.45 -31.97 -14.90
N GLN A 162 6.06 -32.09 -16.08
CA GLN A 162 5.84 -33.29 -16.90
C GLN A 162 6.46 -34.44 -16.09
N ASP A 163 5.61 -35.37 -15.66
CA ASP A 163 6.03 -36.63 -15.03
C ASP A 163 6.97 -37.43 -15.95
#